data_AF-A0A6J8DTF4-F1
#
_entry.id   AF-A0A6J8DTF4-F1
#
_cell.length_a   1.000
_cell.length_b   1.000
_cell.length_c   1.000
_cell.angle_alpha   90.00
_cell.angle_beta   90.00
_cell.angle_gamma   90.00
#
_symmetry.space_group_name_H-M   'P 1'
#
loop_
_entity.id
_entity.type
_entity.pdbx_description
1 polymer ?
#
loop_
_entity_poly.entity_id
_entity_poly.type
_entity_poly.pdbx_seq_one_letter_code
_entity_poly.pdbx_strand_id
1 'polypeptide(L)'
;MLVETIHTVGLSMLAFVVLPSFDPASASVVYMSVAVIPAAIDFIDTASVSQNKGKESKIFTRKSKLAFFSFPLFGLILQLVGMILVGAYIERDRLIGMYVAGSILVSIKYWENFISLEGNRFASMREIKRKHQEGRTKISCLTSMWKIFFTVLVVISIFTAAARNANSMDVLKTFFGKGQSDLELTNGNDQVGNNPDYYDYVPFVVAIINIISDYLCYKALKSICVINCQRLGVSVLLFVLPVATVFTLSGLMYKPETLKFELCDVFFSKWCIKDLSGLEDKFYMIIGAFIMFYLSLILICKHVMKVNGYRHGETARICVSPFYCGVFLDISLLLNRRREDREYDTILKKTDENIPTRNSGRKMLYACCATMWHETENEMNAVILRHFTKKNA
;
A
#
# COMPACT_ATOMS: atom_id res chain seq x y z
N MET A 1 -3.09 16.66 -3.00
CA MET A 1 -3.38 16.79 -4.45
C MET A 1 -2.21 16.39 -5.32
N LEU A 2 -1.08 17.12 -5.31
CA LEU A 2 0.07 16.81 -6.19
C LEU A 2 0.61 15.38 -6.01
N VAL A 3 0.93 15.00 -4.76
CA VAL A 3 1.37 13.62 -4.42
C VAL A 3 0.40 12.56 -4.93
N GLU A 4 -0.90 12.86 -4.84
CA GLU A 4 -1.96 11.91 -5.17
C GLU A 4 -2.20 11.80 -6.67
N THR A 5 -1.94 12.88 -7.41
CA THR A 5 -1.93 12.89 -8.87
C THR A 5 -0.75 12.06 -9.39
N ILE A 6 0.45 12.28 -8.83
CA ILE A 6 1.65 11.52 -9.14
C ILE A 6 1.45 10.02 -8.89
N HIS A 7 0.90 9.68 -7.72
CA HIS A 7 0.58 8.30 -7.38
C HIS A 7 -0.43 7.69 -8.37
N THR A 8 -1.50 8.40 -8.73
CA THR A 8 -2.51 7.90 -9.68
C THR A 8 -1.93 7.66 -11.07
N VAL A 9 -1.03 8.52 -11.55
CA VAL A 9 -0.33 8.33 -12.83
C VAL A 9 0.53 7.07 -12.78
N GLY A 10 1.38 6.93 -11.75
CA GLY A 10 2.22 5.73 -11.58
C GLY A 10 1.40 4.45 -11.43
N LEU A 11 0.28 4.51 -10.70
CA LEU A 11 -0.61 3.37 -10.47
C LEU A 11 -1.25 2.92 -11.78
N SER A 12 -1.71 3.86 -12.60
CA SER A 12 -2.34 3.56 -13.88
C SER A 12 -1.33 2.98 -14.87
N MET A 13 -0.10 3.51 -14.89
CA MET A 13 1.00 2.94 -15.69
C MET A 13 1.30 1.50 -15.29
N LEU A 14 1.46 1.23 -13.99
CA LEU A 14 1.74 -0.13 -13.51
C LEU A 14 0.57 -1.08 -13.80
N ALA A 15 -0.66 -0.68 -13.46
CA ALA A 15 -1.82 -1.56 -13.54
C ALA A 15 -2.27 -1.87 -14.97
N PHE A 16 -2.23 -0.89 -15.88
CA PHE A 16 -2.79 -1.04 -17.23
C PHE A 16 -1.76 -1.28 -18.33
N VAL A 17 -0.48 -0.99 -18.07
CA VAL A 17 0.58 -1.16 -19.10
C VAL A 17 1.60 -2.19 -18.67
N VAL A 18 2.17 -2.03 -17.46
CA VAL A 18 3.28 -2.87 -17.01
C VAL A 18 2.79 -4.26 -16.64
N LEU A 19 1.92 -4.42 -15.65
CA LEU A 19 1.44 -5.72 -15.16
C LEU A 19 0.81 -6.61 -16.25
N PRO A 20 -0.04 -6.09 -17.17
CA PRO A 20 -0.62 -6.92 -18.22
C PRO A 20 0.39 -7.41 -19.26
N SER A 21 1.60 -6.83 -19.30
CA SER A 21 2.68 -7.27 -20.20
C SER A 21 3.48 -8.46 -19.65
N PHE A 22 3.27 -8.85 -18.40
CA PHE A 22 3.93 -10.00 -17.77
C PHE A 22 2.98 -11.17 -17.61
N ASP A 23 3.53 -12.38 -17.52
CA ASP A 23 2.79 -13.51 -17.00
C ASP A 23 2.35 -13.26 -15.54
N PRO A 24 1.24 -13.86 -15.07
CA PRO A 24 0.71 -13.61 -13.74
C PRO A 24 1.71 -13.84 -12.59
N ALA A 25 2.63 -14.80 -12.72
CA ALA A 25 3.63 -15.07 -11.70
C ALA A 25 4.70 -13.97 -11.67
N SER A 26 5.25 -13.57 -12.82
CA SER A 26 6.20 -12.46 -12.92
C SER A 26 5.56 -11.12 -12.56
N ALA A 27 4.30 -10.89 -12.93
CA ALA A 27 3.53 -9.71 -12.51
C ALA A 27 3.41 -9.64 -10.97
N SER A 28 3.26 -10.80 -10.33
CA SER A 28 3.27 -10.91 -8.87
C SER A 28 4.67 -10.66 -8.25
N VAL A 29 5.75 -10.66 -9.02
CA VAL A 29 7.06 -10.20 -8.53
C VAL A 29 7.22 -8.71 -8.75
N VAL A 30 6.77 -8.21 -9.91
CA VAL A 30 6.85 -6.79 -10.30
C VAL A 30 6.10 -5.90 -9.31
N TYR A 31 4.95 -6.31 -8.77
CA TYR A 31 4.21 -5.49 -7.81
C TYR A 31 4.97 -5.23 -6.50
N MET A 32 5.89 -6.13 -6.10
CA MET A 32 6.73 -5.98 -4.89
C MET A 32 7.79 -4.88 -5.02
N SER A 33 7.96 -4.32 -6.20
CA SER A 33 8.88 -3.21 -6.46
C SER A 33 8.47 -1.88 -5.81
N VAL A 34 7.24 -1.76 -5.29
CA VAL A 34 6.64 -0.52 -4.78
C VAL A 34 7.09 -0.22 -3.33
N ALA A 35 8.39 -0.04 -3.11
CA ALA A 35 8.93 0.37 -1.80
C ALA A 35 10.19 1.26 -1.89
N VAL A 36 10.54 1.77 -3.08
CA VAL A 36 11.78 2.52 -3.33
C VAL A 36 11.85 3.81 -2.51
N ILE A 37 10.82 4.64 -2.57
CA ILE A 37 10.76 5.93 -1.86
C ILE A 37 10.71 5.73 -0.33
N PRO A 38 9.87 4.85 0.22
CA PRO A 38 9.95 4.44 1.63
C PRO A 38 11.35 4.07 2.10
N ALA A 39 12.04 3.20 1.36
CA ALA A 39 13.39 2.76 1.70
C ALA A 39 14.39 3.93 1.71
N ALA A 40 14.31 4.80 0.69
CA ALA A 40 15.19 5.96 0.58
C ALA A 40 14.96 6.97 1.71
N ILE A 41 13.70 7.28 2.04
CA ILE A 41 13.36 8.19 3.13
C ILE A 41 13.79 7.60 4.46
N ASP A 42 13.53 6.31 4.70
CA ASP A 42 13.93 5.65 5.94
C ASP A 42 15.44 5.77 6.16
N PHE A 43 16.22 5.49 5.12
CA PHE A 43 17.67 5.62 5.15
C PHE A 43 18.12 7.05 5.46
N ILE A 44 17.60 8.05 4.75
CA ILE A 44 17.98 9.46 4.94
C ILE A 44 17.58 9.98 6.32
N ASP A 45 16.37 9.64 6.77
CA ASP A 45 15.83 10.08 8.05
C ASP A 45 16.61 9.45 9.21
N THR A 46 16.83 8.13 9.18
CA THR A 46 17.67 7.38 10.12
C THR A 46 19.09 7.97 10.20
N ALA A 47 19.70 8.31 9.06
CA ALA A 47 21.00 8.95 9.01
C ALA A 47 21.00 10.31 9.72
N SER A 48 19.95 11.10 9.52
CA SER A 48 19.81 12.43 10.13
C SER A 48 19.59 12.38 11.65
N VAL A 49 18.73 11.48 12.11
CA VAL A 49 18.44 11.28 13.54
C VAL A 49 19.68 10.79 14.28
N SER A 50 20.46 9.91 13.66
CA SER A 50 21.74 9.42 14.21
C SER A 50 22.76 10.54 14.40
N GLN A 51 22.85 11.49 13.45
CA GLN A 51 23.74 12.64 13.56
C GLN A 51 23.35 13.55 14.74
N ASN A 52 22.05 13.78 14.95
CA ASN A 52 21.55 14.57 16.08
C ASN A 52 21.80 13.86 17.43
N LYS A 53 21.42 12.57 17.55
CA LYS A 53 21.64 11.80 18.78
C LYS A 53 23.12 11.61 19.10
N GLY A 54 23.99 11.56 18.09
CA GLY A 54 25.44 11.53 18.27
C GLY A 54 26.02 12.80 18.91
N LYS A 55 25.33 13.95 18.81
CA LYS A 55 25.72 15.19 19.48
C LYS A 55 25.21 15.25 20.92
N GLU A 56 24.05 14.66 21.21
CA GLU A 56 23.40 14.74 22.53
C GLU A 56 23.70 13.56 23.47
N SER A 57 24.03 12.38 22.95
CA SER A 57 24.15 11.15 23.74
C SER A 57 25.53 10.49 23.62
N LYS A 58 26.29 10.48 24.73
CA LYS A 58 27.54 9.70 24.88
C LYS A 58 27.28 8.18 25.00
N ILE A 59 26.03 7.74 25.16
CA ILE A 59 25.65 6.35 25.47
C ILE A 59 25.38 5.51 24.19
N PHE A 60 25.27 6.14 23.02
CA PHE A 60 25.00 5.42 21.77
C PHE A 60 26.28 4.73 21.25
N THR A 61 26.52 3.50 21.72
CA THR A 61 27.68 2.67 21.38
C THR A 61 27.83 2.47 19.88
N ARG A 62 29.08 2.44 19.38
CA ARG A 62 29.43 2.30 17.95
C ARG A 62 28.73 1.12 17.25
N LYS A 63 28.49 0.01 17.96
CA LYS A 63 27.75 -1.17 17.46
C LYS A 63 26.27 -0.89 17.22
N SER A 64 25.61 -0.12 18.10
CA SER A 64 24.21 0.28 17.93
C SER A 64 24.01 1.29 16.78
N LYS A 65 24.96 2.22 16.59
CA LYS A 65 25.01 3.14 15.42
C LYS A 65 25.12 2.39 14.10
N LEU A 66 26.02 1.41 14.03
CA LEU A 66 26.28 0.65 12.81
C LEU A 66 25.07 -0.21 12.44
N ALA A 67 24.52 -0.97 13.40
CA ALA A 67 23.32 -1.78 13.16
C ALA A 67 22.09 -0.93 12.79
N PHE A 68 21.94 0.26 13.39
CA PHE A 68 20.83 1.17 13.08
C PHE A 68 20.88 1.70 11.64
N PHE A 69 22.07 1.91 11.07
CA PHE A 69 22.26 2.41 9.71
C PHE A 69 22.30 1.31 8.64
N SER A 70 22.85 0.14 8.98
CA SER A 70 23.02 -0.96 8.00
C SER A 70 21.69 -1.52 7.49
N PHE A 71 20.64 -1.61 8.32
CA PHE A 71 19.38 -2.23 7.89
C PHE A 71 18.60 -1.41 6.83
N PRO A 72 18.37 -0.08 6.99
CA PRO A 72 17.68 0.69 5.96
C PRO A 72 18.47 0.80 4.65
N LEU A 73 19.80 0.94 4.74
CA LEU A 73 20.66 0.96 3.57
C LEU A 73 20.60 -0.36 2.80
N PHE A 74 20.69 -1.49 3.52
CA PHE A 74 20.60 -2.80 2.90
C PHE A 74 19.23 -3.06 2.28
N GLY A 75 18.14 -2.63 2.92
CA GLY A 75 16.80 -2.67 2.35
C GLY A 75 16.69 -1.89 1.03
N LEU A 76 17.23 -0.67 0.98
CA LEU A 76 17.26 0.14 -0.24
C LEU A 76 18.09 -0.53 -1.35
N ILE A 77 19.28 -1.06 -1.04
CA ILE A 77 20.13 -1.74 -2.03
C ILE A 77 19.40 -2.96 -2.60
N LEU A 78 18.82 -3.81 -1.76
CA LEU A 78 18.05 -4.97 -2.21
C LEU A 78 16.89 -4.57 -3.12
N GLN A 79 16.19 -3.47 -2.80
CA GLN A 79 15.10 -2.96 -3.65
C GLN A 79 15.62 -2.54 -5.03
N LEU A 80 16.75 -1.82 -5.09
CA LEU A 80 17.34 -1.38 -6.35
C LEU A 80 17.90 -2.55 -7.18
N VAL A 81 18.52 -3.53 -6.53
CA VAL A 81 19.00 -4.76 -7.21
C VAL A 81 17.83 -5.54 -7.78
N GLY A 82 16.73 -5.71 -7.02
CA GLY A 82 15.51 -6.34 -7.53
C GLY A 82 14.94 -5.61 -8.76
N MET A 83 14.91 -4.28 -8.74
CA MET A 83 14.48 -3.46 -9.89
C MET A 83 15.34 -3.70 -11.13
N ILE A 84 16.67 -3.79 -10.96
CA ILE A 84 17.61 -4.03 -12.06
C ILE A 84 17.41 -5.44 -12.63
N LEU A 85 17.20 -6.45 -11.79
CA LEU A 85 16.92 -7.83 -12.23
C LEU A 85 15.63 -7.93 -13.05
N VAL A 86 14.55 -7.27 -12.62
CA VAL A 86 13.32 -7.18 -13.42
C VAL A 86 13.56 -6.39 -14.71
N GLY A 87 14.33 -5.30 -14.67
CA GLY A 87 14.70 -4.54 -15.85
C GLY A 87 15.45 -5.38 -16.89
N ALA A 88 16.38 -6.24 -16.45
CA ALA A 88 17.13 -7.15 -17.31
C ALA A 88 16.28 -8.31 -17.87
N TYR A 89 15.18 -8.65 -17.19
CA TYR A 89 14.21 -9.62 -17.68
C TYR A 89 13.33 -9.05 -18.81
N ILE A 90 13.03 -7.74 -18.79
CA ILE A 90 12.20 -7.08 -19.79
C ILE A 90 12.98 -6.86 -21.09
N GLU A 91 12.41 -7.28 -22.22
CA GLU A 91 13.04 -7.11 -23.54
C GLU A 91 12.75 -5.76 -24.22
N ARG A 92 11.71 -5.03 -23.76
CA ARG A 92 11.25 -3.78 -24.38
C ARG A 92 11.71 -2.55 -23.59
N ASP A 93 12.60 -1.75 -24.17
CA ASP A 93 13.15 -0.53 -23.52
C ASP A 93 12.08 0.43 -22.99
N ARG A 94 11.02 0.68 -23.76
CA ARG A 94 9.92 1.57 -23.34
C ARG A 94 9.20 1.03 -22.11
N LEU A 95 9.06 -0.29 -21.99
CA LEU A 95 8.41 -0.94 -20.86
C LEU A 95 9.27 -0.86 -19.59
N ILE A 96 10.60 -0.95 -19.73
CA ILE A 96 11.55 -0.73 -18.62
C ILE A 96 11.36 0.68 -18.03
N GLY A 97 11.32 1.70 -18.89
CA GLY A 97 11.10 3.08 -18.45
C GLY A 97 9.78 3.27 -17.71
N MET A 98 8.69 2.70 -18.23
CA MET A 98 7.35 2.76 -17.60
C MET A 98 7.30 1.98 -16.27
N TYR A 99 7.97 0.83 -16.19
CA TYR A 99 8.12 0.07 -14.96
C TYR A 99 8.86 0.87 -13.89
N VAL A 100 10.06 1.36 -14.20
CA VAL A 100 10.89 2.11 -13.24
C VAL A 100 10.18 3.37 -12.79
N ALA A 101 9.62 4.15 -13.73
CA ALA A 101 8.84 5.34 -13.40
C ALA A 101 7.61 4.98 -12.55
N GLY A 102 6.82 3.99 -12.97
CA GLY A 102 5.63 3.53 -12.25
C GLY A 102 5.92 3.16 -10.80
N SER A 103 6.93 2.31 -10.57
CA SER A 103 7.31 1.86 -9.22
C SER A 103 7.75 3.01 -8.31
N ILE A 104 8.49 3.98 -8.85
CA ILE A 104 8.90 5.18 -8.09
C ILE A 104 7.69 6.07 -7.78
N LEU A 105 6.84 6.36 -8.77
CA LEU A 105 5.70 7.27 -8.63
C LEU A 105 4.66 6.73 -7.64
N VAL A 106 4.38 5.42 -7.65
CA VAL A 106 3.47 4.80 -6.66
C VAL A 106 4.09 4.81 -5.26
N SER A 107 5.41 4.59 -5.15
CA SER A 107 6.11 4.60 -3.86
C SER A 107 6.00 5.94 -3.14
N ILE A 108 5.86 7.07 -3.86
CA ILE A 108 5.79 8.41 -3.28
C ILE A 108 4.67 8.53 -2.26
N LYS A 109 3.51 7.89 -2.46
CA LYS A 109 2.35 8.00 -1.54
C LYS A 109 2.67 7.71 -0.08
N TYR A 110 3.64 6.82 0.18
CA TYR A 110 3.95 6.35 1.53
C TYR A 110 4.94 7.23 2.29
N TRP A 111 5.40 8.34 1.69
CA TRP A 111 6.43 9.22 2.26
C TRP A 111 6.12 9.67 3.69
N GLU A 112 4.86 9.98 4.00
CA GLU A 112 4.44 10.51 5.30
C GLU A 112 4.83 9.57 6.43
N ASN A 113 4.70 8.26 6.22
CA ASN A 113 4.93 7.28 7.26
C ASN A 113 6.41 7.14 7.66
N PHE A 114 7.33 7.43 6.74
CA PHE A 114 8.76 7.15 6.94
C PHE A 114 9.56 8.35 7.48
N ILE A 115 8.96 9.54 7.55
CA ILE A 115 9.58 10.72 8.15
C ILE A 115 9.28 10.75 9.66
N SER A 116 10.32 10.63 10.49
CA SER A 116 10.23 10.78 11.95
C SER A 116 10.00 12.22 12.38
N LEU A 117 9.50 12.39 13.60
CA LEU A 117 9.29 13.72 14.21
C LEU A 117 10.60 14.37 14.71
N GLU A 118 11.64 13.58 15.00
CA GLU A 118 12.86 14.02 15.73
C GLU A 118 14.01 14.47 14.82
N GLY A 119 13.85 14.44 13.49
CA GLY A 119 14.90 14.81 12.53
C GLY A 119 15.06 16.32 12.31
N ASN A 120 16.24 16.76 11.85
CA ASN A 120 16.45 18.12 11.33
C ASN A 120 16.27 18.22 9.81
N ARG A 121 16.46 17.12 9.08
CA ARG A 121 16.16 17.05 7.64
C ARG A 121 14.65 16.94 7.45
N PHE A 122 14.10 17.50 6.37
CA PHE A 122 12.67 17.48 6.05
C PHE A 122 11.74 18.30 6.98
N ALA A 123 12.22 19.40 7.58
CA ALA A 123 11.40 20.26 8.46
C ALA A 123 10.10 20.75 7.79
N SER A 124 10.18 21.19 6.53
CA SER A 124 9.02 21.61 5.74
C SER A 124 8.01 20.46 5.53
N MET A 125 8.49 19.26 5.18
CA MET A 125 7.63 18.10 4.96
C MET A 125 6.95 17.63 6.24
N ARG A 126 7.61 17.75 7.40
CA ARG A 126 6.98 17.48 8.71
C ARG A 126 5.81 18.41 9.01
N GLU A 127 5.95 19.69 8.68
CA GLU A 127 4.88 20.65 8.89
C GLU A 127 3.68 20.37 7.97
N ILE A 128 3.94 20.00 6.71
CA ILE A 128 2.90 19.54 5.77
C ILE A 128 2.21 18.29 6.32
N LYS A 129 2.98 17.29 6.77
CA LYS A 129 2.48 16.05 7.37
C LYS A 129 1.56 16.33 8.56
N ARG A 130 1.96 17.23 9.47
CA ARG A 130 1.17 17.61 10.64
C ARG A 130 -0.18 18.21 10.24
N LYS A 131 -0.19 19.21 9.36
CA LYS A 131 -1.42 19.83 8.86
C LYS A 131 -2.33 18.82 8.14
N HIS A 132 -1.72 17.91 7.38
CA HIS A 132 -2.43 16.84 6.70
C HIS A 132 -3.13 15.90 7.68
N GLN A 133 -2.45 15.51 8.76
CA GLN A 133 -2.99 14.62 9.79
C GLN A 133 -4.12 15.27 10.61
N GLU A 134 -4.03 16.58 10.89
CA GLU A 134 -5.10 17.35 11.57
C GLU A 134 -6.38 17.43 10.72
N GLY A 135 -6.25 17.60 9.41
CA GLY A 135 -7.37 17.70 8.45
C GLY A 135 -7.78 16.39 7.78
N ARG A 136 -7.26 15.24 8.24
CA ARG A 136 -7.24 13.98 7.47
C ARG A 136 -8.56 13.59 6.82
N THR A 137 -9.69 13.65 7.54
CA THR A 137 -10.96 13.11 7.04
C THR A 137 -11.48 13.95 5.87
N LYS A 138 -11.38 15.29 6.00
CA LYS A 138 -11.79 16.23 4.96
C LYS A 138 -10.85 16.15 3.76
N ILE A 139 -9.54 16.17 4.00
CA ILE A 139 -8.53 16.13 2.95
C ILE A 139 -8.61 14.80 2.19
N SER A 140 -8.81 13.69 2.88
CA SER A 140 -8.88 12.36 2.27
C SER A 140 -10.15 12.17 1.43
N CYS A 141 -11.29 12.72 1.84
CA CYS A 141 -12.51 12.75 1.01
C CYS A 141 -12.28 13.52 -0.30
N LEU A 142 -11.78 14.77 -0.20
CA LEU A 142 -11.50 15.62 -1.36
C LEU A 142 -10.47 14.97 -2.31
N THR A 143 -9.45 14.36 -1.73
CA THR A 143 -8.40 13.65 -2.46
C THR A 143 -8.93 12.39 -3.17
N SER A 144 -9.92 11.70 -2.57
CA SER A 144 -10.53 10.52 -3.19
C SER A 144 -11.35 10.90 -4.43
N MET A 145 -12.13 11.98 -4.35
CA MET A 145 -12.84 12.52 -5.52
C MET A 145 -11.87 12.92 -6.63
N TRP A 146 -10.78 13.61 -6.27
CA TRP A 146 -9.72 13.98 -7.21
C TRP A 146 -9.08 12.76 -7.87
N LYS A 147 -8.79 11.71 -7.09
CA LYS A 147 -8.22 10.46 -7.60
C LYS A 147 -9.13 9.79 -8.62
N ILE A 148 -10.43 9.67 -8.35
CA ILE A 148 -11.38 9.04 -9.27
C ILE A 148 -11.36 9.77 -10.62
N PHE A 149 -11.46 11.11 -10.58
CA PHE A 149 -11.41 11.93 -11.79
C PHE A 149 -10.11 11.74 -12.58
N PHE A 150 -8.95 11.81 -11.91
CA PHE A 150 -7.66 11.65 -12.57
C PHE A 150 -7.40 10.23 -13.08
N THR A 151 -7.85 9.19 -12.37
CA THR A 151 -7.68 7.80 -12.83
C THR A 151 -8.39 7.61 -14.17
N VAL A 152 -9.64 8.09 -14.30
CA VAL A 152 -10.39 7.99 -15.56
C VAL A 152 -9.67 8.73 -16.69
N LEU A 153 -9.20 9.95 -16.45
CA LEU A 153 -8.46 10.73 -17.45
C LEU A 153 -7.15 10.06 -17.89
N VAL A 154 -6.37 9.55 -16.93
CA VAL A 154 -5.07 8.90 -17.22
C VAL A 154 -5.29 7.60 -17.99
N VAL A 155 -6.30 6.80 -17.61
CA VAL A 155 -6.65 5.57 -18.32
C VAL A 155 -7.04 5.89 -19.77
N ILE A 156 -7.96 6.83 -20.00
CA ILE A 156 -8.33 7.26 -21.37
C ILE A 156 -7.10 7.70 -22.16
N SER A 157 -6.21 8.47 -21.54
CA SER A 157 -4.97 8.95 -22.19
C SER A 157 -4.04 7.79 -22.58
N ILE A 158 -3.86 6.80 -21.69
CA ILE A 158 -3.04 5.61 -21.97
C ILE A 158 -3.62 4.81 -23.14
N PHE A 159 -4.93 4.54 -23.11
CA PHE A 159 -5.60 3.77 -24.16
C PHE A 159 -5.63 4.52 -25.50
N THR A 160 -5.77 5.85 -25.48
CA THR A 160 -5.65 6.69 -26.68
C THR A 160 -4.23 6.63 -27.24
N ALA A 161 -3.20 6.75 -26.40
CA ALA A 161 -1.80 6.65 -26.84
C ALA A 161 -1.42 5.25 -27.35
N ALA A 162 -2.13 4.21 -26.92
CA ALA A 162 -1.92 2.83 -27.35
C ALA A 162 -2.71 2.46 -28.62
N ALA A 163 -3.70 3.26 -29.02
CA ALA A 163 -4.51 3.05 -30.21
C ALA A 163 -3.83 3.66 -31.44
N ARG A 164 -3.74 2.91 -32.55
CA ARG A 164 -3.11 3.39 -33.78
C ARG A 164 -3.94 4.43 -34.55
N ASN A 165 -5.28 4.31 -34.51
CA ASN A 165 -6.20 5.09 -35.36
C ASN A 165 -7.44 5.66 -34.63
N ALA A 166 -7.45 5.68 -33.29
CA ALA A 166 -8.62 6.13 -32.53
C ALA A 166 -8.35 7.50 -31.87
N ASN A 167 -9.33 8.41 -31.98
CA ASN A 167 -9.30 9.64 -31.18
C ASN A 167 -9.70 9.32 -29.73
N SER A 168 -9.35 10.21 -28.80
CA SER A 168 -9.73 10.08 -27.38
C SER A 168 -11.24 9.95 -27.17
N MET A 169 -12.05 10.56 -28.06
CA MET A 169 -13.50 10.44 -28.04
C MET A 169 -14.02 9.07 -28.49
N ASP A 170 -13.30 8.37 -29.36
CA ASP A 170 -13.69 7.03 -29.83
C ASP A 170 -13.36 5.98 -28.78
N VAL A 171 -12.20 6.13 -28.11
CA VAL A 171 -11.85 5.39 -26.89
C VAL A 171 -12.90 5.63 -25.80
N LEU A 172 -13.31 6.89 -25.57
CA LEU A 172 -14.34 7.24 -24.60
C LEU A 172 -15.69 6.58 -24.92
N LYS A 173 -16.13 6.61 -26.19
CA LYS A 173 -17.37 5.94 -26.63
C LYS A 173 -17.31 4.43 -26.43
N THR A 174 -16.14 3.82 -26.63
CA THR A 174 -15.91 2.40 -26.36
C THR A 174 -16.07 2.10 -24.87
N PHE A 175 -15.47 2.90 -23.99
CA PHE A 175 -15.62 2.75 -22.53
C PHE A 175 -17.06 2.92 -22.02
N PHE A 176 -17.86 3.77 -22.67
CA PHE A 176 -19.27 3.99 -22.32
C PHE A 176 -20.27 3.17 -23.15
N GLY A 177 -19.80 2.13 -23.87
CA GLY A 177 -20.66 1.16 -24.56
C GLY A 177 -21.45 1.72 -25.75
N LYS A 178 -20.98 2.81 -26.37
CA LYS A 178 -21.69 3.51 -27.47
C LYS A 178 -20.95 3.53 -28.80
N GLY A 179 -19.93 2.70 -29.00
CA GLY A 179 -19.20 2.65 -30.26
C GLY A 179 -18.53 1.31 -30.49
N GLN A 180 -18.93 0.64 -31.56
CA GLN A 180 -18.21 -0.47 -32.18
C GLN A 180 -17.08 0.16 -33.00
N SER A 181 -15.99 0.52 -32.34
CA SER A 181 -14.78 0.99 -33.03
C SER A 181 -13.76 -0.13 -32.97
N ASP A 182 -13.32 -0.58 -34.15
CA ASP A 182 -12.20 -1.50 -34.37
C ASP A 182 -10.92 -0.87 -33.81
N LEU A 183 -10.75 -0.95 -32.50
CA LEU A 183 -9.60 -0.38 -31.81
C LEU A 183 -8.43 -1.36 -31.98
N GLU A 184 -7.55 -1.07 -32.94
CA GLU A 184 -6.29 -1.79 -33.07
C GLU A 184 -5.34 -1.33 -31.96
N LEU A 185 -5.21 -2.15 -30.90
CA LEU A 185 -4.19 -1.95 -29.88
C LEU A 185 -2.82 -2.38 -30.41
N THR A 186 -1.79 -1.63 -30.04
CA THR A 186 -0.40 -1.83 -30.50
C THR A 186 0.21 -3.22 -30.17
N ASN A 187 -0.43 -4.04 -29.32
CA ASN A 187 0.12 -5.30 -28.81
C ASN A 187 -0.48 -6.59 -29.40
N GLY A 188 -1.31 -6.52 -30.45
CA GLY A 188 -1.77 -7.70 -31.19
C GLY A 188 -2.87 -7.36 -32.17
N ASN A 189 -3.07 -8.19 -33.20
CA ASN A 189 -4.18 -8.07 -34.16
C ASN A 189 -5.56 -8.40 -33.53
N ASP A 190 -5.68 -8.35 -32.21
CA ASP A 190 -6.91 -8.61 -31.49
C ASP A 190 -7.81 -7.38 -31.60
N GLN A 191 -8.80 -7.46 -32.49
CA GLN A 191 -9.85 -6.45 -32.59
C GLN A 191 -10.70 -6.51 -31.32
N VAL A 192 -10.66 -5.44 -30.53
CA VAL A 192 -11.60 -5.24 -29.41
C VAL A 192 -12.99 -5.01 -30.03
N GLY A 193 -13.77 -6.08 -30.18
CA GLY A 193 -15.15 -5.99 -30.66
C GLY A 193 -15.69 -7.15 -31.51
N ASN A 194 -14.86 -8.11 -31.96
CA ASN A 194 -15.31 -9.12 -32.94
C ASN A 194 -15.22 -10.60 -32.50
N ASN A 195 -14.95 -10.91 -31.23
CA ASN A 195 -15.02 -12.30 -30.75
C ASN A 195 -16.40 -12.60 -30.13
N PRO A 196 -17.20 -13.51 -30.73
CA PRO A 196 -18.55 -13.86 -30.26
C PRO A 196 -18.56 -14.61 -28.92
N ASP A 197 -17.40 -15.03 -28.42
CA ASP A 197 -17.26 -15.78 -27.16
C ASP A 197 -16.90 -14.90 -25.94
N TYR A 198 -16.80 -13.57 -26.11
CA TYR A 198 -16.47 -12.66 -25.01
C TYR A 198 -17.74 -12.06 -24.39
N TYR A 199 -18.15 -12.60 -23.25
CA TYR A 199 -19.26 -12.07 -22.49
C TYR A 199 -18.95 -10.66 -21.95
N ASP A 200 -19.65 -9.64 -22.45
CA ASP A 200 -19.49 -8.22 -22.09
C ASP A 200 -19.55 -7.93 -20.57
N TYR A 201 -20.18 -8.80 -19.77
CA TYR A 201 -20.32 -8.63 -18.33
C TYR A 201 -19.14 -9.17 -17.50
N VAL A 202 -18.26 -10.00 -18.07
CA VAL A 202 -17.17 -10.68 -17.33
C VAL A 202 -16.22 -9.70 -16.63
N PRO A 203 -15.73 -8.61 -17.26
CA PRO A 203 -14.88 -7.63 -16.59
C PRO A 203 -15.54 -6.97 -15.37
N PHE A 204 -16.86 -6.72 -15.43
CA PHE A 204 -17.61 -6.13 -14.32
C PHE A 204 -17.75 -7.11 -13.15
N VAL A 205 -18.01 -8.39 -13.42
CA VAL A 205 -18.07 -9.42 -12.38
C VAL A 205 -16.72 -9.56 -11.68
N VAL A 206 -15.61 -9.59 -12.44
CA VAL A 206 -14.25 -9.65 -11.87
C VAL A 206 -13.94 -8.42 -11.03
N ALA A 207 -14.32 -7.22 -11.50
CA ALA A 207 -14.15 -5.99 -10.74
C ALA A 207 -14.93 -6.04 -9.41
N ILE A 208 -16.18 -6.51 -9.42
CA ILE A 208 -16.99 -6.66 -8.21
C ILE A 208 -16.36 -7.65 -7.23
N ILE A 209 -15.91 -8.82 -7.71
CA ILE A 209 -15.25 -9.83 -6.88
C ILE A 209 -13.99 -9.25 -6.23
N ASN A 210 -13.15 -8.55 -6.99
CA ASN A 210 -11.94 -7.92 -6.47
C ASN A 210 -12.26 -6.84 -5.43
N ILE A 211 -13.25 -5.98 -5.68
CA ILE A 211 -13.67 -4.94 -4.73
C ILE A 211 -14.17 -5.56 -3.41
N ILE A 212 -15.00 -6.60 -3.48
CA ILE A 212 -15.54 -7.29 -2.30
C ILE A 212 -14.41 -8.00 -1.55
N SER A 213 -13.53 -8.71 -2.25
CA SER A 213 -12.38 -9.41 -1.67
C SER A 213 -11.45 -8.44 -0.93
N ASP A 214 -11.09 -7.33 -1.57
CA ASP A 214 -10.24 -6.30 -0.98
C ASP A 214 -10.86 -5.69 0.27
N TYR A 215 -12.16 -5.40 0.23
CA TYR A 215 -12.89 -4.85 1.36
C TYR A 215 -12.92 -5.82 2.54
N LEU A 216 -13.19 -7.10 2.30
CA LEU A 216 -13.20 -8.14 3.32
C LEU A 216 -11.81 -8.33 3.92
N CYS A 217 -10.76 -8.37 3.08
CA CYS A 217 -9.38 -8.48 3.53
C CYS A 217 -8.95 -7.27 4.37
N TYR A 218 -9.28 -6.06 3.93
CA TYR A 218 -9.05 -4.83 4.70
C TYR A 218 -9.73 -4.88 6.08
N LYS A 219 -11.00 -5.31 6.12
CA LYS A 219 -11.77 -5.42 7.37
C LYS A 219 -11.19 -6.48 8.30
N ALA A 220 -10.84 -7.66 7.77
CA ALA A 220 -10.23 -8.73 8.53
C ALA A 220 -8.89 -8.29 9.14
N LEU A 221 -8.01 -7.68 8.34
CA LEU A 221 -6.72 -7.19 8.83
C LEU A 221 -6.91 -6.12 9.90
N LYS A 222 -7.87 -5.21 9.70
CA LYS A 222 -8.20 -4.18 10.67
C LYS A 222 -8.69 -4.77 11.99
N SER A 223 -9.54 -5.79 11.95
CA SER A 223 -10.01 -6.50 13.15
C SER A 223 -8.85 -7.18 13.89
N ILE A 224 -7.94 -7.85 13.17
CA ILE A 224 -6.74 -8.47 13.75
C ILE A 224 -5.86 -7.42 14.45
N CYS A 225 -5.73 -6.24 13.84
CA CYS A 225 -4.97 -5.13 14.42
C CYS A 225 -5.58 -4.57 15.72
N VAL A 226 -6.91 -4.57 15.85
CA VAL A 226 -7.63 -4.11 17.06
C VAL A 226 -7.52 -5.11 18.20
N ILE A 227 -7.58 -6.42 17.90
CA ILE A 227 -7.50 -7.52 18.89
C ILE A 227 -6.07 -7.68 19.45
N ASN A 228 -5.13 -6.83 19.03
CA ASN A 228 -3.72 -6.86 19.45
C ASN A 228 -2.97 -8.16 19.04
N CYS A 229 -3.54 -8.95 18.12
CA CYS A 229 -2.87 -10.06 17.42
C CYS A 229 -1.97 -9.56 16.28
N GLN A 230 -1.38 -8.38 16.45
CA GLN A 230 -0.69 -7.64 15.39
C GLN A 230 0.55 -8.37 14.86
N ARG A 231 1.27 -9.11 15.71
CA ARG A 231 2.41 -9.93 15.26
C ARG A 231 1.95 -11.00 14.27
N LEU A 232 0.84 -11.67 14.54
CA LEU A 232 0.29 -12.68 13.65
C LEU A 232 -0.23 -12.07 12.35
N GLY A 233 -1.03 -10.99 12.43
CA GLY A 233 -1.57 -10.35 11.22
C GLY A 233 -0.50 -9.82 10.27
N VAL A 234 0.56 -9.21 10.81
CA VAL A 234 1.69 -8.73 10.03
C VAL A 234 2.52 -9.89 9.48
N SER A 235 2.74 -10.94 10.27
CA SER A 235 3.46 -12.12 9.80
C SER A 235 2.72 -12.79 8.65
N VAL A 236 1.39 -12.87 8.69
CA VAL A 236 0.61 -13.38 7.56
C VAL A 236 0.78 -12.49 6.33
N LEU A 237 0.71 -11.17 6.51
CA LEU A 237 0.79 -10.22 5.40
C LEU A 237 2.19 -10.19 4.74
N LEU A 238 3.26 -10.31 5.53
CA LEU A 238 4.63 -10.30 5.03
C LEU A 238 5.08 -11.66 4.50
N PHE A 239 4.74 -12.76 5.18
CA PHE A 239 5.34 -14.07 4.89
C PHE A 239 4.42 -15.00 4.09
N VAL A 240 3.10 -14.90 4.28
CA VAL A 240 2.17 -15.88 3.71
C VAL A 240 1.59 -15.39 2.38
N LEU A 241 1.13 -14.13 2.31
CA LEU A 241 0.46 -13.63 1.10
C LEU A 241 1.38 -13.58 -0.14
N PRO A 242 2.52 -12.85 -0.13
CA PRO A 242 3.47 -12.83 -1.24
C PRO A 242 3.90 -14.20 -1.77
N VAL A 243 4.15 -15.14 -0.86
CA VAL A 243 4.62 -16.49 -1.20
C VAL A 243 3.47 -17.32 -1.76
N ALA A 244 2.31 -17.28 -1.12
CA ALA A 244 1.13 -18.01 -1.57
C ALA A 244 0.67 -17.53 -2.95
N THR A 245 0.67 -16.23 -3.23
CA THR A 245 0.27 -15.71 -4.55
C THR A 245 1.22 -16.18 -5.65
N VAL A 246 2.53 -16.07 -5.46
CA VAL A 246 3.52 -16.52 -6.46
C VAL A 246 3.37 -18.02 -6.69
N PHE A 247 3.29 -18.82 -5.63
CA PHE A 247 3.27 -20.29 -5.72
C PHE A 247 1.96 -20.82 -6.33
N THR A 248 0.82 -20.25 -5.95
CA THR A 248 -0.48 -20.64 -6.51
C THR A 248 -0.59 -20.26 -7.98
N LEU A 249 -0.17 -19.05 -8.37
CA LEU A 249 -0.17 -18.62 -9.77
C LEU A 249 0.81 -19.45 -10.62
N SER A 250 2.00 -19.74 -10.09
CA SER A 250 2.97 -20.60 -10.78
C SER A 250 2.43 -22.03 -10.95
N GLY A 251 1.74 -22.57 -9.94
CA GLY A 251 1.10 -23.88 -10.02
C GLY A 251 -0.05 -23.95 -11.03
N LEU A 252 -0.89 -22.91 -11.08
CA LEU A 252 -1.98 -22.78 -12.05
C LEU A 252 -1.47 -22.72 -13.49
N MET A 253 -0.34 -22.04 -13.71
CA MET A 253 0.31 -21.92 -15.01
C MET A 253 0.90 -23.25 -15.50
N TYR A 254 1.36 -24.11 -14.58
CA TYR A 254 1.95 -25.41 -14.89
C TYR A 254 0.91 -26.50 -15.20
N LYS A 255 -0.26 -26.44 -14.54
CA LYS A 255 -1.38 -27.40 -14.76
C LYS A 255 -2.73 -26.67 -14.81
N PRO A 256 -3.07 -26.03 -15.94
CA PRO A 256 -4.34 -25.30 -16.06
C PRO A 256 -5.56 -26.23 -15.88
N GLU A 257 -5.44 -27.53 -16.20
CA GLU A 257 -6.54 -28.50 -16.08
C GLU A 257 -6.97 -28.82 -14.64
N THR A 258 -6.22 -28.43 -13.62
CA THR A 258 -6.53 -28.78 -12.21
C THR A 258 -7.63 -27.92 -11.59
N LEU A 259 -7.92 -26.74 -12.15
CA LEU A 259 -8.96 -25.82 -11.70
C LEU A 259 -9.75 -25.32 -12.91
N LYS A 260 -10.73 -26.13 -13.36
CA LYS A 260 -11.73 -25.71 -14.36
C LYS A 260 -12.69 -24.71 -13.74
N PHE A 261 -12.22 -23.47 -13.57
CA PHE A 261 -13.08 -22.32 -13.35
C PHE A 261 -13.31 -21.68 -14.71
N GLU A 262 -14.55 -21.58 -15.16
CA GLU A 262 -14.92 -20.98 -16.45
C GLU A 262 -14.34 -19.56 -16.63
N LEU A 263 -14.20 -18.81 -15.52
CA LEU A 263 -13.50 -17.52 -15.53
C LEU A 263 -11.98 -17.65 -15.72
N CYS A 264 -11.33 -18.66 -15.14
CA CYS A 264 -9.87 -18.84 -15.24
C CYS A 264 -9.44 -19.17 -16.67
N ASP A 265 -10.22 -20.00 -17.38
CA ASP A 265 -9.92 -20.34 -18.77
C ASP A 265 -9.93 -19.11 -19.68
N VAL A 266 -10.73 -18.08 -19.38
CA VAL A 266 -10.75 -16.83 -20.17
C VAL A 266 -9.50 -15.96 -19.94
N PHE A 267 -8.98 -15.90 -18.70
CA PHE A 267 -7.86 -15.01 -18.35
C PHE A 267 -6.48 -15.67 -18.48
N PHE A 268 -6.37 -16.96 -18.16
CA PHE A 268 -5.09 -17.68 -18.15
C PHE A 268 -4.83 -18.48 -19.44
N SER A 269 -5.81 -18.61 -20.32
CA SER A 269 -5.68 -19.26 -21.65
C SER A 269 -4.48 -18.75 -22.45
N LYS A 270 -4.26 -17.42 -22.46
CA LYS A 270 -3.14 -16.78 -23.17
C LYS A 270 -1.76 -17.12 -22.59
N TRP A 271 -1.70 -17.55 -21.33
CA TRP A 271 -0.46 -17.69 -20.56
C TRP A 271 -0.13 -19.15 -20.23
N CYS A 272 -0.74 -20.12 -20.93
CA CYS A 272 -0.42 -21.53 -20.77
C CYS A 272 1.01 -21.83 -21.24
N ILE A 273 1.91 -22.20 -20.32
CA ILE A 273 3.27 -22.62 -20.65
C ILE A 273 3.20 -24.03 -21.23
N LYS A 274 3.28 -24.14 -22.57
CA LYS A 274 3.26 -25.44 -23.28
C LYS A 274 4.65 -26.06 -23.47
N ASP A 275 5.72 -25.26 -23.45
CA ASP A 275 7.10 -25.73 -23.60
C ASP A 275 8.03 -25.04 -22.60
N LEU A 276 8.83 -25.86 -21.88
CA LEU A 276 9.75 -25.41 -20.83
C LEU A 276 11.17 -25.12 -21.35
N SER A 277 11.49 -25.54 -22.57
CA SER A 277 12.87 -25.60 -23.10
C SER A 277 13.50 -24.26 -23.47
N GLY A 278 12.71 -23.18 -23.60
CA GLY A 278 13.21 -21.82 -23.88
C GLY A 278 13.12 -20.84 -22.70
N LEU A 279 12.53 -21.26 -21.57
CA LEU A 279 12.26 -20.40 -20.40
C LEU A 279 13.35 -20.45 -19.32
N GLU A 280 14.32 -21.36 -19.42
CA GLU A 280 15.24 -21.64 -18.31
C GLU A 280 16.23 -20.49 -18.04
N ASP A 281 16.71 -19.79 -19.06
CA ASP A 281 17.82 -18.83 -18.87
C ASP A 281 17.43 -17.51 -18.18
N LYS A 282 16.18 -17.05 -18.35
CA LYS A 282 15.73 -15.76 -17.79
C LYS A 282 14.90 -15.88 -16.50
N PHE A 283 14.37 -17.05 -16.19
CA PHE A 283 13.50 -17.25 -15.02
C PHE A 283 14.25 -17.06 -13.69
N TYR A 284 15.54 -17.40 -13.64
CA TYR A 284 16.40 -17.15 -12.48
C TYR A 284 16.46 -15.66 -12.09
N MET A 285 16.35 -14.74 -13.05
CA MET A 285 16.33 -13.29 -12.76
C MET A 285 15.06 -12.88 -12.01
N ILE A 286 13.89 -13.43 -12.38
CA ILE A 286 12.62 -13.16 -11.70
C ILE A 286 12.59 -13.80 -10.30
N ILE A 287 13.07 -15.03 -10.15
CA ILE A 287 13.23 -15.67 -8.83
C ILE A 287 14.17 -14.84 -7.96
N GLY A 288 15.31 -14.41 -8.51
CA GLY A 288 16.26 -13.53 -7.83
C GLY A 288 15.61 -12.21 -7.41
N ALA A 289 14.85 -11.57 -8.30
CA ALA A 289 14.12 -10.35 -8.01
C ALA A 289 13.10 -10.54 -6.88
N PHE A 290 12.35 -11.65 -6.89
CA PHE A 290 11.41 -11.99 -5.83
C PHE A 290 12.11 -12.07 -4.46
N ILE A 291 13.22 -12.79 -4.36
CA ILE A 291 13.98 -12.92 -3.11
C ILE A 291 14.48 -11.55 -2.65
N MET A 292 15.00 -10.72 -3.56
CA MET A 292 15.52 -9.39 -3.24
C MET A 292 14.42 -8.45 -2.75
N PHE A 293 13.28 -8.38 -3.44
CA PHE A 293 12.14 -7.55 -3.00
C PHE A 293 11.55 -8.04 -1.69
N TYR A 294 11.42 -9.36 -1.53
CA TYR A 294 10.89 -9.95 -0.31
C TYR A 294 11.75 -9.63 0.92
N LEU A 295 13.07 -9.80 0.80
CA LEU A 295 14.02 -9.43 1.86
C LEU A 295 14.01 -7.93 2.12
N SER A 296 13.91 -7.11 1.07
CA SER A 296 13.80 -5.65 1.21
C SER A 296 12.55 -5.25 2.00
N LEU A 297 11.38 -5.81 1.67
CA LEU A 297 10.13 -5.55 2.36
C LEU A 297 10.20 -5.93 3.84
N ILE A 298 10.82 -7.07 4.19
CA ILE A 298 11.04 -7.46 5.60
C ILE A 298 11.87 -6.41 6.35
N LEU A 299 12.91 -5.87 5.72
CA LEU A 299 13.80 -4.89 6.35
C LEU A 299 13.12 -3.53 6.52
N ILE A 300 12.44 -3.04 5.48
CA ILE A 300 11.72 -1.75 5.50
C ILE A 300 10.55 -1.83 6.49
N CYS A 301 9.78 -2.91 6.45
CA CYS A 301 8.63 -3.13 7.32
C CYS A 301 9.01 -3.71 8.69
N LYS A 302 10.30 -3.77 9.07
CA LYS A 302 10.73 -4.26 10.39
C LYS A 302 10.10 -3.47 11.55
N HIS A 303 9.83 -2.18 11.35
CA HIS A 303 9.16 -1.34 12.34
C HIS A 303 7.75 -1.85 12.68
N VAL A 304 7.08 -2.46 11.71
CA VAL A 304 5.75 -3.04 11.86
C VAL A 304 5.72 -4.19 12.87
N MET A 305 6.83 -4.93 12.99
CA MET A 305 6.97 -6.05 13.94
C MET A 305 7.17 -5.61 15.39
N LYS A 306 7.53 -4.33 15.63
CA LYS A 306 7.67 -3.77 16.97
C LYS A 306 6.29 -3.35 17.48
N VAL A 307 5.67 -4.22 18.27
CA VAL A 307 4.37 -3.94 18.91
C VAL A 307 4.59 -3.31 20.28
N ASN A 308 4.02 -2.12 20.49
CA ASN A 308 3.76 -1.59 21.83
C ASN A 308 2.31 -1.89 22.20
N GLY A 309 2.10 -2.54 23.35
CA GLY A 309 0.84 -3.20 23.73
C GLY A 309 -0.32 -2.27 24.08
N TYR A 310 -0.81 -1.48 23.14
CA TYR A 310 -2.03 -0.69 23.30
C TYR A 310 -3.26 -1.53 22.91
N ARG A 311 -4.00 -1.99 23.91
CA ARG A 311 -5.29 -2.70 23.72
C ARG A 311 -6.35 -1.68 23.27
N HIS A 312 -7.00 -1.92 22.13
CA HIS A 312 -8.07 -1.07 21.53
C HIS A 312 -7.65 0.30 20.98
N GLY A 313 -6.62 0.34 20.12
CA GLY A 313 -6.30 1.56 19.37
C GLY A 313 -7.33 1.90 18.28
N GLU A 314 -7.75 3.16 18.21
CA GLU A 314 -8.49 3.70 17.06
C GLU A 314 -7.67 3.47 15.77
N THR A 315 -8.31 3.18 14.64
CA THR A 315 -7.63 2.91 13.35
C THR A 315 -6.66 4.02 12.94
N ALA A 316 -7.09 5.24 13.27
CA ALA A 316 -6.35 6.48 13.28
C ALA A 316 -4.92 6.43 13.85
N ARG A 317 -4.74 5.62 14.89
CA ARG A 317 -3.48 5.44 15.61
C ARG A 317 -2.59 4.45 14.87
N ILE A 318 -3.18 3.41 14.28
CA ILE A 318 -2.48 2.30 13.64
C ILE A 318 -2.02 2.64 12.21
N CYS A 319 -2.85 3.34 11.44
CA CYS A 319 -2.57 3.69 10.04
C CYS A 319 -2.39 5.20 9.88
N VAL A 320 -1.51 5.61 8.96
CA VAL A 320 -1.31 7.03 8.63
C VAL A 320 -2.46 7.54 7.76
N SER A 321 -2.76 6.84 6.66
CA SER A 321 -3.91 7.09 5.79
C SER A 321 -5.11 6.21 6.16
N PRO A 322 -6.34 6.73 6.09
CA PRO A 322 -7.54 5.93 6.32
C PRO A 322 -7.86 4.95 5.17
N PHE A 323 -7.41 5.24 3.94
CA PHE A 323 -7.74 4.45 2.74
C PHE A 323 -6.55 3.65 2.22
N TYR A 324 -6.83 2.44 1.72
CA TYR A 324 -5.89 1.53 1.09
C TYR A 324 -5.79 1.77 -0.43
N CYS A 325 -4.75 1.22 -1.07
CA CYS A 325 -4.69 1.09 -2.53
C CYS A 325 -5.26 -0.26 -2.93
N GLY A 326 -6.34 -0.33 -3.71
CA GLY A 326 -6.96 -1.61 -4.10
C GLY A 326 -6.01 -2.49 -4.92
N VAL A 327 -5.35 -1.91 -5.93
CA VAL A 327 -4.41 -2.65 -6.81
C VAL A 327 -3.27 -3.33 -6.04
N PHE A 328 -2.82 -2.74 -4.92
CA PHE A 328 -1.69 -3.23 -4.13
C PHE A 328 -2.06 -3.29 -2.64
N LEU A 329 -3.10 -4.06 -2.31
CA LEU A 329 -3.69 -4.06 -0.97
C LEU A 329 -2.68 -4.37 0.14
N ASP A 330 -1.94 -5.47 0.00
CA ASP A 330 -0.98 -6.00 0.97
C ASP A 330 0.18 -5.02 1.23
N ILE A 331 0.88 -4.59 0.17
CA ILE A 331 1.99 -3.65 0.26
C ILE A 331 1.49 -2.30 0.78
N SER A 332 0.31 -1.86 0.34
CA SER A 332 -0.26 -0.59 0.81
C SER A 332 -0.53 -0.63 2.31
N LEU A 333 -1.03 -1.74 2.83
CA LEU A 333 -1.30 -1.89 4.26
C LEU A 333 -0.03 -1.97 5.09
N LEU A 334 1.01 -2.65 4.59
CA LEU A 334 2.33 -2.72 5.22
C LEU A 334 2.98 -1.34 5.33
N LEU A 335 3.07 -0.62 4.21
CA LEU A 335 3.74 0.68 4.13
C LEU A 335 2.94 1.82 4.74
N ASN A 336 1.63 1.67 4.90
CA ASN A 336 0.75 2.66 5.54
C ASN A 336 0.64 2.49 7.07
N ARG A 337 1.18 1.40 7.62
CA ARG A 337 1.19 1.19 9.07
C ARG A 337 2.15 2.16 9.75
N ARG A 338 1.65 2.90 10.73
CA ARG A 338 2.40 3.94 11.44
C ARG A 338 3.69 3.38 12.08
N ARG A 339 4.80 4.07 11.83
CA ARG A 339 6.12 3.72 12.36
C ARG A 339 6.30 4.06 13.84
N GLU A 340 5.81 5.22 14.26
CA GLU A 340 5.99 5.75 15.63
C GLU A 340 4.64 5.97 16.32
N ASP A 341 4.29 5.14 17.30
CA ASP A 341 3.01 5.27 18.03
C ASP A 341 2.88 6.63 18.75
N ARG A 342 4.01 7.17 19.25
CA ARG A 342 4.09 8.46 19.96
C ARG A 342 3.67 9.64 19.10
N GLU A 343 3.80 9.50 17.79
CA GLU A 343 3.41 10.55 16.85
C GLU A 343 1.92 10.86 16.99
N TYR A 344 1.07 9.81 17.06
CA TYR A 344 -0.37 9.98 17.20
C TYR A 344 -0.73 10.72 18.49
N ASP A 345 -0.10 10.35 19.60
CA ASP A 345 -0.36 10.96 20.91
C ASP A 345 0.07 12.44 20.93
N THR A 346 1.13 12.79 20.21
CA THR A 346 1.62 14.17 20.09
C THR A 346 0.65 15.05 19.30
N ILE A 347 0.09 14.51 18.20
CA ILE A 347 -0.90 15.22 17.38
C ILE A 347 -2.22 15.37 18.16
N LEU A 348 -2.64 14.33 18.86
CA LEU A 348 -3.86 14.36 19.66
C LEU A 348 -3.76 15.43 20.76
N LYS A 349 -2.63 15.48 21.48
CA LYS A 349 -2.38 16.52 22.50
C LYS A 349 -2.44 17.93 21.91
N LYS A 350 -1.77 18.18 20.78
CA LYS A 350 -1.83 19.50 20.10
C LYS A 350 -3.23 19.86 19.62
N THR A 351 -4.00 18.87 19.17
CA THR A 351 -5.39 19.08 18.75
C THR A 351 -6.28 19.44 19.95
N ASP A 352 -6.11 18.73 21.08
CA ASP A 352 -6.83 19.02 22.32
C ASP A 352 -6.42 20.39 22.92
N GLU A 353 -5.16 20.82 22.78
CA GLU A 353 -4.68 22.16 23.19
C GLU A 353 -5.29 23.29 22.33
N ASN A 354 -5.52 23.06 21.04
CA ASN A 354 -6.13 24.02 20.13
C ASN A 354 -7.66 24.13 20.28
N ILE A 355 -8.30 23.22 21.04
CA ILE A 355 -9.71 23.31 21.40
C ILE A 355 -9.79 23.99 22.77
N PRO A 356 -10.42 25.18 22.89
CA PRO A 356 -10.58 25.81 24.20
C PRO A 356 -11.39 24.86 25.11
N THR A 357 -10.69 24.23 26.06
CA THR A 357 -11.18 23.51 27.24
C THR A 357 -12.63 23.01 27.19
N ARG A 358 -12.97 22.14 26.24
CA ARG A 358 -14.25 21.41 26.30
C ARG A 358 -14.10 20.16 27.16
N ASN A 359 -14.19 20.37 28.47
CA ASN A 359 -14.44 19.39 29.54
C ASN A 359 -13.97 17.94 29.26
N SER A 360 -12.71 17.67 29.60
CA SER A 360 -12.15 16.32 29.80
C SER A 360 -13.05 15.39 30.65
N GLY A 361 -13.91 15.96 31.50
CA GLY A 361 -14.92 15.21 32.27
C GLY A 361 -15.98 14.47 31.43
N ARG A 362 -16.24 14.87 30.18
CA ARG A 362 -17.30 14.22 29.36
C ARG A 362 -16.90 12.86 28.78
N LYS A 363 -15.61 12.64 28.47
CA LYS A 363 -15.15 11.36 27.89
C LYS A 363 -15.15 10.23 28.93
N MET A 364 -14.80 10.53 30.18
CA MET A 364 -14.85 9.56 31.29
C MET A 364 -16.28 9.28 31.75
N LEU A 365 -17.16 10.30 31.76
CA LEU A 365 -18.57 10.10 32.10
C LEU A 365 -19.27 9.12 31.15
N TYR A 366 -19.02 9.22 29.84
CA TYR A 366 -19.55 8.27 28.86
C TYR A 366 -19.00 6.84 29.02
N ALA A 367 -17.71 6.69 29.37
CA ALA A 367 -17.11 5.39 29.63
C ALA A 367 -17.68 4.75 30.92
N CYS A 368 -17.89 5.56 31.96
CA CYS A 368 -18.58 5.14 33.18
C CYS A 368 -20.03 4.71 32.87
N CYS A 369 -20.82 5.51 32.14
CA CYS A 369 -22.19 5.15 31.80
C CYS A 369 -22.30 3.86 30.95
N ALA A 370 -21.29 3.54 30.13
CA ALA A 370 -21.28 2.33 29.31
C ALA A 370 -20.94 1.04 30.09
N THR A 371 -20.23 1.13 31.21
CA THR A 371 -19.82 -0.03 32.03
C THR A 371 -20.56 -0.17 33.36
N MET A 372 -21.39 0.82 33.72
CA MET A 372 -21.97 0.97 35.06
C MET A 372 -23.48 0.68 35.12
N TRP A 373 -24.08 0.20 34.02
CA TRP A 373 -25.51 -0.19 33.97
C TRP A 373 -25.87 -1.35 34.92
N HIS A 374 -24.88 -2.04 35.50
CA HIS A 374 -25.05 -3.10 36.48
C HIS A 374 -24.66 -2.72 37.92
N GLU A 375 -24.19 -1.49 38.17
CA GLU A 375 -23.77 -1.05 39.51
C GLU A 375 -24.93 -0.41 40.28
N THR A 376 -24.89 -0.53 41.61
CA THR A 376 -25.88 0.09 42.51
C THR A 376 -25.55 1.59 42.72
N GLU A 377 -26.57 2.40 43.06
CA GLU A 377 -26.41 3.86 43.23
C GLU A 377 -25.30 4.24 44.23
N ASN A 378 -25.11 3.43 45.27
CA ASN A 378 -24.06 3.65 46.28
C ASN A 378 -22.65 3.42 45.73
N GLU A 379 -22.47 2.45 44.83
CA GLU A 379 -21.17 2.16 44.20
C GLU A 379 -20.81 3.25 43.18
N MET A 380 -21.79 3.71 42.40
CA MET A 380 -21.63 4.83 41.48
C MET A 380 -21.17 6.11 42.19
N ASN A 381 -21.83 6.46 43.31
CA ASN A 381 -21.48 7.65 44.08
C ASN A 381 -20.07 7.55 44.68
N ALA A 382 -19.65 6.38 45.16
CA ALA A 382 -18.32 6.16 45.70
C ALA A 382 -17.20 6.35 44.66
N VAL A 383 -17.42 5.88 43.43
CA VAL A 383 -16.45 6.02 42.32
C VAL A 383 -16.32 7.49 41.90
N ILE A 384 -17.44 8.21 41.80
CA ILE A 384 -17.47 9.64 41.45
C ILE A 384 -16.72 10.47 42.52
N LEU A 385 -17.04 10.25 43.80
CA LEU A 385 -16.39 10.95 44.91
C LEU A 385 -14.88 10.68 44.99
N ARG A 386 -14.44 9.43 44.74
CA ARG A 386 -13.01 9.06 44.66
C ARG A 386 -12.29 9.77 43.51
N HIS A 387 -12.97 10.06 42.40
CA HIS A 387 -12.35 10.77 41.29
C HIS A 387 -12.17 12.27 41.58
N PHE A 388 -13.17 12.91 42.17
CA PHE A 388 -13.09 14.34 42.53
C PHE A 388 -12.07 14.62 43.63
N THR A 389 -11.94 13.73 44.62
CA THR A 389 -10.89 13.86 45.66
C THR A 389 -9.48 13.71 45.10
N LYS A 390 -9.28 12.85 44.09
CA LYS A 390 -7.98 12.65 43.43
C LYS A 390 -7.54 13.78 42.51
N LYS A 391 -8.43 14.75 42.24
CA LYS A 391 -8.16 15.90 41.37
C LYS A 391 -7.76 17.16 42.16
N ASN A 392 -7.94 17.14 43.47
CA ASN A 392 -7.64 18.24 44.40
C ASN A 392 -6.41 17.96 45.29
N ALA A 393 -5.67 16.89 44.99
CA ALA A 393 -4.35 16.56 45.54
C ALA A 393 -3.37 16.46 44.36
#